data_AF-A0A8E2E261-F1
#
_entry.id   AF-A0A8E2E261-F1
#
_cell.length_a   1.000
_cell.length_b   1.000
_cell.length_c   1.000
_cell.angle_alpha   90.00
_cell.angle_beta   90.00
_cell.angle_gamma   90.00
#
_symmetry.space_group_name_H-M   'P 1'
#
loop_
_entity.id
_entity.type
_entity.pdbx_description
1 polymer ?
#
loop_
_entity_poly.entity_id
_entity_poly.type
_entity_poly.pdbx_seq_one_letter_code
_entity_poly.pdbx_strand_id
1 'polypeptide(L)' 'DKPNFAATADRHGCDHTTLSRRIHRVTSSKTDVYDSMRLLDAAQSKALIKYINDLTERGLPSTILIL' A
#
# COMPACT_ATOMS: atom_id res chain seq x y z
N ASP A 1 16.59 8.07 -29.50
CA ASP A 1 17.16 8.88 -28.40
C ASP A 1 16.76 8.38 -27.03
N LYS A 2 17.69 8.40 -26.07
CA LYS A 2 17.41 8.08 -24.66
C LYS A 2 16.77 9.31 -24.00
N PRO A 3 15.58 9.19 -23.38
CA PRO A 3 14.94 10.33 -22.73
C PRO A 3 15.80 10.88 -21.58
N ASN A 4 15.98 12.21 -21.56
CA ASN A 4 16.66 12.90 -20.46
C ASN A 4 15.66 13.15 -19.31
N PHE A 5 15.59 12.19 -18.38
CA PHE A 5 14.70 12.25 -17.24
C PHE A 5 15.04 13.38 -16.26
N ALA A 6 16.32 13.75 -16.13
CA ALA A 6 16.74 14.81 -15.22
C ALA A 6 16.19 16.18 -15.68
N ALA A 7 16.42 16.54 -16.95
CA ALA A 7 15.91 17.80 -17.49
C ALA A 7 14.37 17.90 -17.46
N THR A 8 13.68 16.77 -17.64
CA THR A 8 12.21 16.70 -17.57
C THR A 8 11.72 16.80 -16.13
N ALA A 9 12.42 16.15 -15.19
CA ALA A 9 12.14 16.19 -13.77
C ALA A 9 12.25 17.61 -13.20
N ASP A 10 13.35 18.31 -13.52
CA ASP A 10 13.59 19.68 -13.07
C ASP A 10 12.52 20.65 -13.56
N ARG A 11 12.10 20.50 -14.83
CA ARG A 11 11.03 21.32 -15.43
C ARG A 11 9.68 21.16 -14.73
N HIS A 12 9.38 19.95 -14.25
CA HIS A 12 8.06 19.60 -13.70
C HIS A 12 8.06 19.44 -12.17
N GLY A 13 9.18 19.72 -11.50
CA GLY A 13 9.29 19.62 -10.04
C GLY A 13 9.03 18.21 -9.51
N CYS A 14 9.45 17.18 -10.24
CA CYS A 14 9.29 15.78 -9.84
C CYS A 14 10.63 15.06 -9.81
N ASP A 15 10.72 13.91 -9.14
CA ASP A 15 11.95 13.14 -9.11
C ASP A 15 12.18 12.38 -10.45
N HIS A 16 13.37 12.53 -11.04
CA HIS A 16 13.81 11.79 -12.21
C HIS A 16 13.65 10.26 -12.08
N THR A 17 13.83 9.72 -10.87
CA THR A 17 13.65 8.27 -10.62
C THR A 17 12.19 7.86 -10.79
N THR A 18 11.25 8.77 -10.51
CA THR A 18 9.81 8.55 -10.71
C THR A 18 9.45 8.48 -12.19
N LEU A 19 10.03 9.36 -13.01
CA LEU A 19 9.87 9.31 -14.47
C LEU A 19 10.48 8.04 -15.06
N SER A 20 11.68 7.67 -14.61
CA SER A 20 12.36 6.44 -15.05
C SER A 20 11.55 5.19 -14.69
N ARG A 21 11.12 5.04 -13.43
CA ARG A 21 10.29 3.91 -12.99
C ARG A 21 8.99 3.79 -13.79
N ARG A 22 8.36 4.91 -14.12
CA ARG A 22 7.13 4.93 -14.94
C ARG A 22 7.37 4.47 -16.38
N ILE A 23 8.42 4.94 -17.04
CA ILE A 23 8.76 4.54 -18.43
C ILE A 23 9.18 3.07 -18.49
N HIS A 24 9.92 2.58 -17.49
CA HIS A 24 10.31 1.18 -17.41
C HIS A 24 9.20 0.26 -16.87
N ARG A 25 7.96 0.77 -16.69
CA ARG A 25 6.80 0.01 -16.18
C ARG A 25 7.06 -0.68 -14.83
N VAL A 26 7.92 -0.08 -14.01
CA VAL A 26 8.23 -0.54 -12.64
C VAL A 26 7.14 -0.09 -11.65
N THR A 27 6.37 0.94 -12.01
CA THR A 27 5.26 1.41 -11.18
C THR A 27 4.07 0.44 -11.27
N SER A 28 3.70 -0.17 -10.15
CA SER A 28 2.51 -1.03 -10.03
C SER A 28 1.25 -0.21 -9.73
N SER A 29 0.08 -0.82 -9.92
CA SER A 29 -1.18 -0.19 -9.53
C SER A 29 -1.27 -0.07 -8.00
N LYS A 30 -2.13 0.84 -7.52
CA LYS A 30 -2.35 0.98 -6.07
C LYS A 30 -2.81 -0.34 -5.44
N THR A 31 -3.67 -1.09 -6.12
CA THR A 31 -4.19 -2.38 -5.64
C THR A 31 -3.08 -3.41 -5.51
N ASP A 32 -2.18 -3.53 -6.49
CA ASP A 32 -1.08 -4.48 -6.44
C ASP A 32 -0.12 -4.17 -5.29
N VAL A 33 0.12 -2.88 -5.02
CA VAL A 33 0.94 -2.45 -3.89
C VAL A 33 0.27 -2.84 -2.58
N TYR A 34 -1.04 -2.57 -2.42
CA TYR A 34 -1.77 -2.98 -1.21
C TYR A 34 -1.76 -4.49 -1.01
N ASP A 35 -1.95 -5.26 -2.07
CA ASP A 35 -1.91 -6.73 -2.01
C ASP A 35 -0.52 -7.24 -1.64
N SER A 36 0.55 -6.62 -2.17
CA SER A 36 1.94 -6.99 -1.82
C SER A 36 2.31 -6.69 -0.37
N MET A 37 1.65 -5.70 0.24
CA MET A 37 1.85 -5.33 1.65
C MET A 37 0.93 -6.10 2.59
N ARG A 38 -0.04 -6.86 2.06
CA ARG A 38 -1.04 -7.54 2.88
C ARG A 38 -0.40 -8.77 3.53
N LEU A 39 -0.40 -8.79 4.86
CA LEU A 39 0.09 -9.95 5.64
C LEU A 39 -0.91 -11.10 5.68
N LEU A 40 -2.21 -10.76 5.58
CA LEU A 40 -3.30 -11.71 5.68
C LEU A 40 -3.85 -12.02 4.31
N ASP A 41 -4.34 -13.23 4.09
CA ASP A 41 -5.20 -13.51 2.94
C ASP A 41 -6.62 -12.96 3.15
N ALA A 42 -7.49 -13.16 2.15
CA ALA A 42 -8.85 -12.61 2.19
C ALA A 42 -9.72 -13.28 3.25
N ALA A 43 -9.53 -14.59 3.47
CA ALA A 43 -10.28 -15.36 4.46
C ALA A 43 -9.84 -14.98 5.88
N GLN A 44 -8.53 -14.86 6.10
CA GLN A 44 -7.95 -14.38 7.35
C GLN A 44 -8.40 -12.96 7.69
N SER A 45 -8.38 -12.06 6.70
CA SER A 45 -8.89 -10.69 6.87
C SER A 45 -10.36 -10.69 7.27
N LYS A 46 -11.19 -11.51 6.61
CA LYS A 46 -12.62 -11.64 6.94
C LYS A 46 -12.85 -12.19 8.35
N ALA A 47 -12.08 -13.20 8.75
CA ALA A 47 -12.14 -13.77 10.09
C ALA A 47 -11.75 -12.75 11.17
N LEU A 48 -10.68 -11.98 10.92
CA LEU A 48 -10.22 -10.93 11.83
C LEU A 48 -11.25 -9.80 11.97
N ILE A 49 -11.82 -9.33 10.87
CA ILE A 49 -12.90 -8.32 10.89
C ILE A 49 -14.09 -8.82 11.70
N LYS A 50 -14.51 -10.07 11.49
CA LYS A 50 -15.59 -10.66 12.27
C LYS A 50 -15.27 -10.66 13.76
N TYR A 51 -14.07 -11.12 14.14
CA TYR A 51 -13.63 -11.13 15.53
C TYR A 51 -13.64 -9.74 16.17
N ILE A 52 -13.13 -8.73 15.47
CA ILE A 52 -13.14 -7.33 15.95
C ILE A 52 -14.57 -6.83 16.17
N ASN A 53 -15.48 -7.13 15.25
CA ASN A 53 -16.89 -6.74 15.37
C ASN A 53 -17.54 -7.44 16.56
N ASP A 54 -17.35 -8.76 16.71
CA ASP A 54 -17.89 -9.55 17.83
C ASP A 54 -17.41 -9.00 19.19
N LEU A 55 -16.15 -8.54 19.28
CA LEU A 55 -15.63 -7.89 20.49
C LEU A 55 -16.24 -6.52 20.74
N THR A 56 -16.37 -5.71 19.68
CA THR A 56 -16.93 -4.36 19.75
C THR A 56 -18.40 -4.39 20.19
N GLU A 57 -19.19 -5.32 19.66
CA GLU A 57 -20.58 -5.54 20.06
C GLU A 57 -20.71 -5.91 21.54
N ARG A 58 -19.69 -6.56 22.10
CA ARG A 58 -19.62 -6.94 23.53
C ARG A 58 -19.01 -5.84 24.40
N GLY A 59 -18.64 -4.69 23.83
CA GLY A 59 -17.95 -3.61 24.54
C GLY A 59 -16.52 -3.96 24.98
N LEU A 60 -15.93 -4.99 24.38
CA LEU A 60 -14.57 -5.45 24.68
C LEU A 60 -13.57 -4.81 23.69
N PRO A 61 -12.38 -4.38 24.16
CA PRO A 61 -11.36 -3.86 23.27
C PRO A 61 -10.83 -4.97 22.35
N SER A 62 -10.61 -4.62 21.09
CA SER A 62 -10.12 -5.53 20.04
C SER A 62 -8.63 -5.89 20.15
N THR A 63 -7.93 -5.26 21.09
CA THR A 63 -6.53 -5.54 21.42
C THR A 63 -6.42 -5.75 22.92
N ILE A 64 -5.75 -6.83 23.31
CA ILE A 64 -5.23 -6.98 24.66
C ILE A 64 -4.10 -5.96 24.75
N LEU A 65 -4.34 -4.83 25.40
CA LEU A 65 -3.24 -3.98 25.88
C LEU A 65 -2.38 -4.87 26.78
N ILE A 66 -1.23 -5.29 26.27
CA ILE A 66 -0.18 -5.86 27.11
C ILE A 66 0.25 -4.70 28.02
N LEU A 67 -0.24 -4.74 29.26
CA LEU A 67 0.27 -3.97 30.40
C LEU A 67 1.68 -4.45 30.76
#